data_AF-A0A7D9LXU9-F1
#
_entry.id   AF-A0A7D9LXU9-F1
#
_cell.length_a   1.000
_cell.length_b   1.000
_cell.length_c   1.000
_cell.angle_alpha   90.00
_cell.angle_beta   90.00
_cell.angle_gamma   90.00
#
_symmetry.space_group_name_H-M   'P 1'
#
loop_
_entity.id
_entity.type
_entity.pdbx_description
1 polymer ?
#
loop_
_entity_poly.entity_id
_entity_poly.type
_entity_poly.pdbx_seq_one_letter_code
_entity_poly.pdbx_strand_id
1 'polypeptide(L)'
;SLYGSEILNQQLNYIVQLEKWLGDVKSWKLCYRATDNGWAGSTFHSRCDFKKPTVTIIRSRSYIFGAYSDVAFGGSSNYKSSSNAFIFSFVNKDNLPPFKSPVYRYSRNALYTRSTYGPTFGGGYDIH
;
A
#
# COMPACT_ATOMS: atom_id res chain seq x y z
N SER A 1 7.49 -0.34 13.36
CA SER A 1 7.22 -1.78 13.26
C SER A 1 5.82 -2.01 12.67
N LEU A 2 5.60 -3.07 11.88
CA LEU A 2 4.26 -3.44 11.37
C LEU A 2 3.32 -3.96 12.47
N TYR A 3 3.88 -4.36 13.61
CA TYR A 3 3.15 -4.84 14.79
C TYR A 3 2.22 -3.76 15.40
N GLY A 4 2.40 -2.48 15.05
CA GLY A 4 1.49 -1.39 15.43
C GLY A 4 0.29 -1.20 14.49
N SER A 5 0.12 -2.07 13.48
CA SER A 5 -1.02 -2.00 12.55
C SER A 5 -2.29 -2.49 13.22
N GLU A 6 -3.31 -1.63 13.32
CA GLU A 6 -4.64 -2.03 13.81
C GLU A 6 -5.40 -2.99 12.88
N ILE A 7 -4.94 -3.12 11.63
CA ILE A 7 -5.51 -4.08 10.68
C ILE A 7 -4.89 -5.46 10.86
N LEU A 8 -3.61 -5.54 11.22
CA LEU A 8 -2.85 -6.80 11.30
C LEU A 8 -2.50 -7.24 12.72
N ASN A 9 -2.79 -6.44 13.76
CA ASN A 9 -2.34 -6.65 15.15
C ASN A 9 -2.70 -8.01 15.76
N GLN A 10 -3.73 -8.69 15.25
CA GLN A 10 -4.15 -10.03 15.70
C GLN A 10 -3.81 -11.16 14.71
N GLN A 11 -3.07 -10.84 13.64
CA GLN A 11 -2.77 -11.73 12.53
C GLN A 11 -1.25 -11.84 12.33
N LEU A 12 -0.56 -12.40 13.32
CA LEU A 12 0.91 -12.52 13.33
C LEU A 12 1.46 -13.21 12.08
N ASN A 13 0.75 -14.20 11.56
CA ASN A 13 1.11 -14.88 10.31
C ASN A 13 1.14 -13.91 9.11
N TYR A 14 0.21 -12.94 9.04
CA TYR A 14 0.20 -11.94 7.98
C TYR A 14 1.30 -10.91 8.15
N ILE A 15 1.62 -10.52 9.39
CA ILE A 15 2.76 -9.63 9.67
C ILE A 15 4.06 -10.29 9.19
N VAL A 16 4.32 -11.53 9.62
CA VAL A 16 5.52 -12.29 9.21
C VAL A 16 5.59 -12.48 7.70
N GLN A 17 4.45 -12.78 7.06
CA GLN A 17 4.39 -12.94 5.61
C GLN A 17 4.67 -11.62 4.88
N LEU A 18 4.11 -10.50 5.36
CA LEU A 18 4.34 -9.18 4.79
C LEU A 18 5.81 -8.78 4.93
N GLU A 19 6.42 -8.97 6.10
CA GLU A 19 7.84 -8.69 6.33
C GLU A 19 8.74 -9.49 5.36
N LYS A 20 8.45 -10.78 5.15
CA LYS A 20 9.14 -11.60 4.14
C LYS A 20 9.01 -11.03 2.72
N TRP A 21 7.85 -10.48 2.36
CA TRP A 21 7.65 -9.88 1.04
C TRP A 21 8.33 -8.52 0.88
N LEU A 22 8.46 -7.76 1.96
CA LEU A 22 9.06 -6.42 2.00
C LEU A 22 10.60 -6.45 2.05
N GLY A 23 11.21 -7.58 2.42
CA GLY A 23 12.66 -7.73 2.47
C GLY A 23 13.30 -7.00 3.66
N ASP A 24 14.52 -6.49 3.47
CA ASP A 24 15.40 -6.02 4.56
C ASP A 24 14.98 -4.70 5.25
N VAL A 25 13.77 -4.19 5.01
CA VAL A 25 13.28 -2.97 5.65
C VAL A 25 12.97 -3.23 7.13
N LYS A 26 13.90 -2.83 8.00
CA LYS A 26 13.86 -3.18 9.43
C LYS A 26 12.85 -2.38 10.27
N SER A 27 12.35 -1.24 9.79
CA SER A 27 11.43 -0.41 10.58
C SER A 27 10.43 0.39 9.74
N TRP A 28 9.16 0.24 10.09
CA TRP A 28 8.03 0.98 9.51
C TRP A 28 7.48 2.02 10.47
N LYS A 29 7.24 3.25 9.99
CA LYS A 29 6.60 4.32 10.75
C LYS A 29 5.28 4.69 10.10
N LEU A 30 4.20 4.71 10.88
CA LEU A 30 2.88 5.12 10.40
C LEU A 30 2.92 6.59 9.96
N CYS A 31 2.58 6.85 8.68
CA CYS A 31 2.44 8.22 8.18
C CYS A 31 0.98 8.66 8.09
N TYR A 32 0.01 7.75 7.95
CA TYR A 32 -1.40 8.10 7.82
C TYR A 32 -2.26 6.91 8.26
N ARG A 33 -3.37 7.21 8.93
CA ARG A 33 -4.45 6.25 9.19
C ARG A 33 -5.79 6.96 9.03
N ALA A 34 -6.66 6.42 8.19
CA ALA A 34 -7.93 7.07 7.85
C ALA A 34 -8.85 7.25 9.07
N THR A 35 -8.85 6.30 10.02
CA THR A 35 -9.64 6.41 11.26
C THR A 35 -9.18 7.54 12.18
N ASP A 36 -7.89 7.91 12.12
CA ASP A 36 -7.29 8.92 12.99
C ASP A 36 -7.17 10.29 12.30
N ASN A 37 -7.13 10.30 10.97
CA ASN A 37 -6.83 11.49 10.17
C ASN A 37 -7.96 11.88 9.20
N GLY A 38 -9.02 11.08 9.12
CA GLY A 38 -10.10 11.24 8.14
C GLY A 38 -9.75 10.61 6.79
N TRP A 39 -10.76 10.45 5.94
CA TRP A 39 -10.70 9.66 4.70
C TRP A 39 -10.31 10.44 3.44
N ALA A 40 -10.03 11.74 3.57
CA ALA A 40 -9.71 12.57 2.40
C ALA A 40 -8.34 12.20 1.81
N GLY A 41 -8.28 12.01 0.48
CA GLY A 41 -7.03 11.76 -0.23
C GLY A 41 -5.98 12.85 -0.01
N SER A 42 -6.41 14.10 0.07
CA SER A 42 -5.54 15.23 0.42
C SER A 42 -4.88 15.10 1.79
N THR A 43 -5.54 14.48 2.77
CA THR A 43 -4.95 14.20 4.08
C THR A 43 -3.90 13.09 4.01
N PHE A 44 -4.12 12.06 3.19
CA PHE A 44 -3.08 11.07 2.91
C PHE A 44 -1.85 11.76 2.29
N HIS A 45 -2.04 12.57 1.26
CA HIS A 45 -0.95 13.25 0.56
C HIS A 45 -0.18 14.22 1.46
N SER A 46 -0.85 15.05 2.25
CA SER A 46 -0.19 15.98 3.19
C SER A 46 0.68 15.26 4.22
N ARG A 47 0.35 14.00 4.53
CA ARG A 47 1.03 13.21 5.54
C ARG A 47 2.02 12.20 5.01
N CYS A 48 1.86 11.64 3.82
CA CYS A 48 2.66 10.53 3.31
C CYS A 48 3.49 10.85 2.06
N ASP A 49 3.26 11.98 1.39
CA ASP A 49 4.04 12.34 0.21
C ASP A 49 5.54 12.42 0.48
N PHE A 50 6.31 12.12 -0.57
CA PHE A 50 7.78 12.08 -0.58
C PHE A 50 8.42 11.03 0.35
N LYS A 51 7.64 10.21 1.06
CA LYS A 51 8.14 9.05 1.82
C LYS A 51 8.31 7.85 0.90
N LYS A 52 9.41 7.11 1.09
CA LYS A 52 9.67 5.82 0.43
C LYS A 52 10.65 4.96 1.25
N PRO A 53 10.55 3.61 1.18
CA PRO A 53 9.41 2.90 0.59
C PRO A 53 8.13 3.10 1.44
N THR A 54 6.98 2.77 0.86
CA THR A 54 5.68 2.82 1.56
C THR A 54 4.94 1.50 1.41
N VAL A 55 4.18 1.16 2.45
CA VAL A 55 3.23 0.05 2.43
C VAL A 55 1.86 0.58 2.84
N THR A 56 0.86 0.31 2.03
CA THR A 56 -0.54 0.64 2.29
C THR A 56 -1.25 -0.65 2.66
N ILE A 57 -1.97 -0.65 3.78
CA ILE A 57 -2.75 -1.79 4.28
C ILE A 57 -4.21 -1.34 4.36
N ILE A 58 -5.10 -2.08 3.70
CA ILE A 58 -6.51 -1.75 3.56
C ILE A 58 -7.32 -2.89 4.14
N ARG A 59 -8.33 -2.54 4.94
CA ARG A 59 -9.39 -3.44 5.37
C ARG A 59 -10.71 -2.93 4.85
N SER A 60 -11.40 -3.75 4.05
CA SER A 60 -12.75 -3.50 3.59
C SER A 60 -13.62 -4.68 3.98
N ARG A 61 -14.51 -4.48 4.96
CA ARG A 61 -15.25 -5.57 5.61
C ARG A 61 -14.27 -6.64 6.14
N SER A 62 -14.41 -7.89 5.68
CA SER A 62 -13.52 -9.00 6.02
C SER A 62 -12.27 -9.08 5.15
N TYR A 63 -12.19 -8.33 4.04
CA TYR A 63 -11.07 -8.39 3.11
C TYR A 63 -9.90 -7.54 3.61
N ILE A 64 -8.70 -8.10 3.47
CA ILE A 64 -7.45 -7.47 3.87
C ILE A 64 -6.48 -7.60 2.70
N PHE A 65 -6.09 -6.46 2.16
CA PHE A 65 -5.23 -6.34 1.00
C PHE A 65 -4.45 -5.03 1.06
N GLY A 66 -3.59 -4.79 0.08
CA GLY A 66 -2.81 -3.57 0.06
C GLY A 66 -1.77 -3.57 -1.02
N ALA A 67 -0.82 -2.65 -0.89
CA ALA A 67 0.25 -2.51 -1.85
C ALA A 67 1.53 -1.96 -1.23
N TYR A 68 2.64 -2.27 -1.88
CA TYR A 68 3.96 -1.75 -1.59
C TYR A 68 4.45 -0.89 -2.76
N SER A 69 5.18 0.16 -2.44
CA SER A 69 5.94 0.93 -3.41
C SER A 69 7.31 1.33 -2.88
N ASP A 70 8.33 1.17 -3.72
CA ASP A 70 9.69 1.70 -3.54
C ASP A 70 9.83 3.16 -4.01
N VAL A 71 8.84 3.69 -4.73
CA VAL A 71 8.80 5.09 -5.15
C VAL A 71 7.81 5.89 -4.31
N ALA A 72 8.15 7.15 -4.06
CA ALA A 72 7.32 8.03 -3.24
C ALA A 72 6.09 8.55 -3.98
N PHE A 73 5.00 8.78 -3.27
CA PHE A 73 3.87 9.59 -3.73
C PHE A 73 4.26 11.08 -3.88
N GLY A 74 3.31 11.93 -4.30
CA GLY A 74 3.47 13.39 -4.38
C GLY A 74 4.27 13.92 -5.57
N GLY A 75 4.52 15.23 -5.56
CA GLY A 75 5.28 15.96 -6.59
C GLY A 75 4.39 16.58 -7.68
N SER A 76 3.72 15.76 -8.49
CA SER A 76 2.80 16.22 -9.54
C SER A 76 1.68 15.20 -9.76
N SER A 77 0.58 15.59 -10.43
CA SER A 77 -0.54 14.68 -10.72
C SER A 77 -0.26 13.80 -11.94
N ASN A 78 0.64 12.82 -11.78
CA ASN A 78 1.13 11.98 -12.88
C ASN A 78 1.26 10.51 -12.46
N TYR A 79 1.49 9.65 -13.45
CA TYR A 79 1.92 8.28 -13.20
C TYR A 79 3.39 8.23 -12.77
N LYS A 80 3.73 7.31 -11.86
CA LYS A 80 5.10 7.01 -11.48
C LYS A 80 5.48 5.58 -11.81
N SER A 81 6.71 5.45 -12.28
CA SER A 81 7.27 4.16 -12.66
C SER A 81 7.83 3.41 -11.47
N SER A 82 7.54 2.12 -11.36
CA SER A 82 8.23 1.19 -10.45
C SER A 82 8.24 -0.22 -11.02
N SER A 83 9.38 -0.91 -10.87
CA SER A 83 9.53 -2.34 -11.14
C SER A 83 9.45 -3.20 -9.89
N ASN A 84 9.49 -2.59 -8.70
CA ASN A 84 9.51 -3.31 -7.42
C ASN A 84 8.18 -3.17 -6.65
N ALA A 85 7.26 -2.33 -7.12
CA ALA A 85 5.93 -2.22 -6.56
C ALA A 85 5.17 -3.55 -6.74
N PHE A 86 4.29 -3.83 -5.79
CA PHE A 86 3.42 -5.00 -5.84
C PHE A 86 2.15 -4.74 -5.06
N ILE A 87 1.04 -5.35 -5.49
CA ILE A 87 -0.16 -5.47 -4.67
C ILE A 87 -0.12 -6.81 -3.93
N PHE A 88 -0.84 -6.92 -2.82
CA PHE A 88 -0.97 -8.16 -2.08
C PHE A 88 -2.38 -8.31 -1.51
N SER A 89 -2.75 -9.55 -1.25
CA SER A 89 -4.00 -9.87 -0.56
C SER A 89 -3.75 -10.96 0.48
N PHE A 90 -4.27 -10.74 1.69
CA PHE A 90 -4.32 -11.73 2.76
C PHE A 90 -5.68 -12.42 2.83
N VAL A 91 -6.76 -11.65 2.66
CA VAL A 91 -8.14 -12.15 2.65
C VAL A 91 -8.86 -11.57 1.44
N ASN A 92 -9.32 -12.44 0.55
CA ASN A 92 -9.96 -12.08 -0.73
C ASN A 92 -11.29 -12.82 -0.90
N LYS A 93 -12.11 -12.36 -1.85
CA LYS A 93 -13.43 -12.92 -2.14
C LYS A 93 -13.40 -14.38 -2.63
N ASP A 94 -12.30 -14.79 -3.23
CA ASP A 94 -12.13 -16.11 -3.86
C ASP A 94 -11.51 -17.14 -2.89
N ASN A 95 -11.32 -16.75 -1.62
CA ASN A 95 -10.70 -17.57 -0.57
C ASN A 95 -9.33 -18.15 -0.97
N LEU A 96 -8.59 -17.44 -1.83
CA LEU A 96 -7.24 -17.82 -2.23
C LEU A 96 -6.28 -17.65 -1.05
N PRO A 97 -5.21 -18.47 -0.97
CA PRO A 97 -4.16 -18.26 0.03
C PRO A 97 -3.50 -16.88 -0.16
N PRO A 98 -2.86 -16.32 0.90
CA PRO A 98 -2.17 -15.06 0.80
C PRO A 98 -1.19 -15.01 -0.38
N PHE A 99 -1.27 -13.95 -1.19
CA PHE A 99 -0.41 -13.78 -2.36
C PHE A 99 0.04 -12.33 -2.51
N LYS A 100 1.17 -12.16 -3.22
CA LYS A 100 1.58 -10.88 -3.81
C LYS A 100 1.58 -10.99 -5.33
N SER A 101 1.23 -9.89 -5.99
CA SER A 101 1.29 -9.74 -7.43
C SER A 101 2.23 -8.58 -7.76
N PRO A 102 3.49 -8.86 -8.16
CA PRO A 102 4.43 -7.82 -8.57
C PRO A 102 4.02 -7.18 -9.88
N VAL A 103 4.52 -5.96 -10.12
CA VAL A 103 4.41 -5.32 -11.43
C VAL A 103 5.02 -6.25 -12.50
N TYR A 104 4.20 -6.67 -13.44
CA TYR A 104 4.61 -7.54 -14.55
C TYR A 104 4.73 -6.79 -15.89
N ARG A 105 3.79 -5.86 -16.17
CA ARG A 105 3.75 -5.01 -17.38
C ARG A 105 3.36 -3.59 -17.02
N TYR A 106 3.67 -2.64 -17.90
CA TYR A 106 3.34 -1.21 -17.73
C TYR A 106 3.88 -0.59 -16.43
N SER A 107 5.13 -0.90 -16.09
CA SER A 107 5.80 -0.38 -14.89
C SER A 107 5.75 1.15 -14.77
N ARG A 108 5.66 1.88 -15.90
CA ARG A 108 5.49 3.33 -15.97
C ARG A 108 4.23 3.85 -15.27
N ASN A 109 3.24 2.99 -15.04
CA ASN A 109 1.93 3.32 -14.46
C ASN A 109 1.72 2.61 -13.13
N ALA A 110 2.79 2.29 -12.40
CA ALA A 110 2.69 1.55 -11.14
C ALA A 110 1.96 2.34 -10.03
N LEU A 111 2.07 3.66 -10.01
CA LEU A 111 1.35 4.54 -9.08
C LEU A 111 0.77 5.75 -9.81
N TYR A 112 -0.28 6.34 -9.26
CA TYR A 112 -0.82 7.63 -9.69
C TYR A 112 -0.85 8.60 -8.51
N THR A 113 -0.30 9.82 -8.68
CA THR A 113 0.01 10.73 -7.55
C THR A 113 -0.82 12.00 -7.50
N ARG A 114 -2.07 11.96 -7.96
CA ARG A 114 -2.99 13.11 -7.87
C ARG A 114 -3.35 13.38 -6.40
N SER A 115 -3.07 14.60 -5.92
CA SER A 115 -3.18 14.95 -4.50
C SER A 115 -4.59 14.86 -3.89
N THR A 116 -5.63 14.85 -4.72
CA THR A 116 -7.02 14.67 -4.27
C THR A 116 -7.41 13.21 -4.10
N TYR A 117 -6.57 12.26 -4.51
CA TYR A 117 -6.85 10.83 -4.49
C TYR A 117 -6.22 10.16 -3.27
N GLY A 118 -6.75 8.98 -2.92
CA GLY A 118 -6.07 8.11 -1.97
C GLY A 118 -4.80 7.49 -2.57
N PRO A 119 -4.12 6.62 -1.81
CA PRO A 119 -3.00 5.84 -2.33
C PRO A 119 -3.46 5.01 -3.53
N THR A 120 -3.02 5.39 -4.74
CA THR A 120 -3.48 4.81 -6.00
C THR A 120 -2.39 4.00 -6.69
N PHE A 121 -2.69 2.75 -7.03
CA PHE A 121 -1.75 1.79 -7.64
C PHE A 121 -2.30 1.22 -8.94
N GLY A 122 -1.41 1.02 -9.90
CA GLY A 122 -1.72 0.44 -11.21
C GLY A 122 -2.37 1.42 -12.20
N GLY A 123 -2.14 1.19 -13.50
CA GLY A 123 -2.67 2.03 -14.57
C GLY A 123 -4.20 2.00 -14.67
N GLY A 124 -4.81 0.88 -14.26
CA GLY A 124 -6.25 0.67 -14.24
C GLY A 124 -6.92 0.95 -12.89
N TYR A 125 -6.24 1.58 -11.94
CA TYR A 125 -6.74 1.82 -10.58
C TYR A 125 -6.98 0.52 -9.79
N ASP A 126 -6.00 -0.39 -9.82
CA ASP A 126 -6.06 -1.68 -9.11
C ASP A 126 -6.35 -1.49 -7.61
N ILE A 127 -5.86 -0.37 -7.06
CA ILE A 127 -6.27 0.19 -5.76
C ILE A 127 -6.44 1.70 -5.95
N HIS A 128 -7.55 2.27 -5.45
CA HIS A 128 -7.85 3.70 -5.50
C HIS A 128 -8.70 4.15 -4.31
#